data_AF-G5JFY8-F1
#
_entry.id   AF-G5JFY8-F1
#
_cell.length_a   1.000
_cell.length_b   1.000
_cell.length_c   1.000
_cell.angle_alpha   90.00
_cell.angle_beta   90.00
_cell.angle_gamma   90.00
#
_symmetry.space_group_name_H-M   'P 1'
#
loop_
_entity.id
_entity.type
_entity.pdbx_description
1 polymer ?
#
loop_
_entity_poly.entity_id
_entity_poly.type
_entity_poly.pdbx_seq_one_letter_code
_entity_poly.pdbx_strand_id
1 'polypeptide(L)'
;MQKNVIDRKAYQQSKVSEYELLTKYNPKYINSKIKTAQTHIAEMYHMNTSITTCDDILGVVSISYPVDKLVIWITDTKNNLQRFKDDSTINLDNLKQVLTTYTQDEQQQVVRYMQSHGRIKPHELIERLQVDLYNINHNKPLTQADKPQYAMVV
;
A
#
# COMPACT_ATOMS: atom_id res chain seq x y z
N MET A 1 15.85 -40.60 12.41
CA MET A 1 15.42 -39.71 11.31
C MET A 1 14.33 -38.78 11.82
N GLN A 2 14.22 -37.56 11.25
CA GLN A 2 13.32 -36.46 11.64
C GLN A 2 13.85 -35.46 12.70
N LYS A 3 15.08 -34.97 12.50
CA LYS A 3 15.42 -33.57 12.85
C LYS A 3 15.18 -32.73 11.58
N ASN A 4 13.96 -32.30 11.32
CA ASN A 4 13.68 -31.46 10.14
C ASN A 4 12.38 -30.65 10.27
N VAL A 5 12.14 -30.00 11.42
CA VAL A 5 10.96 -29.13 11.60
C VAL A 5 11.28 -27.75 12.22
N ILE A 6 12.54 -27.48 12.61
CA ILE A 6 12.92 -26.19 13.23
C ILE A 6 14.09 -25.54 12.47
N ASP A 7 13.99 -25.51 11.14
CA ASP A 7 14.79 -24.61 10.32
C ASP A 7 13.91 -23.93 9.26
N ARG A 8 12.73 -23.47 9.69
CA ARG A 8 12.05 -22.38 8.96
C ARG A 8 12.81 -21.11 9.31
N LYS A 9 13.95 -20.95 8.62
CA LYS A 9 14.72 -19.72 8.50
C LYS A 9 13.86 -18.51 8.85
N ALA A 10 14.31 -17.75 9.84
CA ALA A 10 14.06 -16.32 9.88
C ALA A 10 14.50 -15.77 8.52
N TYR A 11 13.58 -15.70 7.56
CA TYR A 11 13.78 -14.94 6.33
C TYR A 11 13.87 -13.49 6.80
N GLN A 12 15.08 -13.05 7.13
CA GLN A 12 15.42 -11.65 7.29
C GLN A 12 15.06 -11.02 5.94
N GLN A 13 13.85 -10.49 5.85
CA GLN A 13 13.30 -9.91 4.64
C GLN A 13 14.09 -8.63 4.38
N SER A 14 15.26 -8.71 3.75
CA SER A 14 16.20 -7.59 3.60
C SER A 14 15.72 -6.49 2.64
N LYS A 15 14.51 -6.64 2.08
CA LYS A 15 13.93 -5.72 1.09
C LYS A 15 12.41 -5.68 1.20
N VAL A 16 11.84 -4.50 0.95
CA VAL A 16 10.38 -4.32 0.82
C VAL A 16 9.89 -5.11 -0.40
N SER A 17 8.76 -5.79 -0.27
CA SER A 17 8.20 -6.54 -1.41
C SER A 17 7.68 -5.60 -2.51
N GLU A 18 7.68 -6.06 -3.76
CA GLU A 18 7.15 -5.27 -4.89
C GLU A 18 5.66 -4.93 -4.70
N TYR A 19 4.89 -5.86 -4.12
CA TYR A 19 3.51 -5.62 -3.74
C TYR A 19 3.38 -4.48 -2.73
N GLU A 20 4.18 -4.48 -1.67
CA GLU A 20 4.15 -3.40 -0.66
C GLU A 20 4.62 -2.07 -1.24
N LEU A 21 5.65 -2.07 -2.09
CA LEU A 21 6.11 -0.87 -2.78
C LEU A 21 4.98 -0.23 -3.60
N LEU A 22 4.22 -1.05 -4.34
CA LEU A 22 3.16 -0.56 -5.22
C LEU A 22 1.84 -0.25 -4.50
N THR A 23 1.64 -0.73 -3.27
CA THR A 23 0.39 -0.52 -2.51
C THR A 23 0.51 0.47 -1.36
N LYS A 24 1.61 0.40 -0.58
CA LYS A 24 1.83 1.26 0.60
C LYS A 24 2.58 2.55 0.27
N TYR A 25 3.42 2.55 -0.76
CA TYR A 25 4.28 3.69 -1.11
C TYR A 25 3.87 4.40 -2.40
N ASN A 26 2.89 3.87 -3.14
CA ASN A 26 2.46 4.46 -4.41
C ASN A 26 1.36 5.52 -4.21
N PRO A 27 1.62 6.81 -4.47
CA PRO A 27 0.63 7.87 -4.29
C PRO A 27 -0.64 7.67 -5.13
N LYS A 28 -0.51 7.13 -6.34
CA LYS A 28 -1.64 6.91 -7.25
C LYS A 28 -2.59 5.83 -6.70
N TYR A 29 -2.03 4.74 -6.18
CA TYR A 29 -2.81 3.66 -5.58
C TYR A 29 -3.51 4.14 -4.30
N ILE A 30 -2.78 4.84 -3.42
CA ILE A 30 -3.32 5.40 -2.17
C ILE A 30 -4.49 6.34 -2.47
N ASN A 31 -4.30 7.30 -3.38
CA ASN A 31 -5.35 8.25 -3.74
C ASN A 31 -6.57 7.56 -4.34
N SER A 32 -6.36 6.55 -5.19
CA SER A 32 -7.46 5.74 -5.73
C SER A 32 -8.23 5.04 -4.62
N LYS A 33 -7.53 4.42 -3.67
CA LYS A 33 -8.15 3.69 -2.56
C LYS A 33 -8.91 4.63 -1.61
N ILE A 34 -8.36 5.80 -1.32
CA ILE A 34 -9.04 6.86 -0.55
C ILE A 34 -10.34 7.26 -1.25
N LYS A 35 -10.28 7.52 -2.57
CA LYS A 35 -11.47 7.92 -3.34
C LYS A 35 -12.55 6.82 -3.30
N THR A 36 -12.18 5.57 -3.55
CA THR A 36 -13.11 4.44 -3.47
C THR A 36 -13.75 4.32 -2.09
N ALA A 37 -12.97 4.45 -1.02
CA ALA A 37 -13.49 4.39 0.34
C ALA A 37 -14.44 5.57 0.65
N GLN A 38 -14.13 6.78 0.18
CA GLN A 38 -15.00 7.94 0.33
C GLN A 38 -16.31 7.78 -0.43
N THR A 39 -16.26 7.27 -1.67
CA THR A 39 -17.46 6.94 -2.45
C THR A 39 -18.31 5.91 -1.72
N HIS A 40 -17.70 4.83 -1.23
CA HIS A 40 -18.43 3.80 -0.50
C HIS A 40 -19.11 4.36 0.77
N ILE A 41 -18.41 5.20 1.55
CA ILE A 41 -19.00 5.87 2.71
C ILE A 41 -20.19 6.76 2.30
N ALA A 42 -20.12 7.46 1.16
CA ALA A 42 -21.23 8.26 0.66
C ALA A 42 -22.44 7.40 0.29
N GLU A 43 -22.21 6.25 -0.36
CA GLU A 43 -23.26 5.28 -0.70
C GLU A 43 -23.94 4.68 0.54
N MET A 44 -23.18 4.44 1.61
CA MET A 44 -23.72 3.91 2.86
C MET A 44 -24.84 4.78 3.44
N TYR A 45 -24.78 6.11 3.29
CA TYR A 45 -25.83 7.01 3.77
C TYR A 45 -27.20 6.75 3.12
N HIS A 46 -27.22 6.11 1.95
CA HIS A 46 -28.46 5.78 1.25
C HIS A 46 -29.01 4.39 1.61
N MET A 47 -28.29 3.56 2.38
CA MET A 47 -28.71 2.18 2.70
C MET A 47 -29.92 2.07 3.63
N ASN A 48 -30.22 3.12 4.41
CA ASN A 48 -31.45 3.17 5.21
C ASN A 48 -32.68 3.57 4.36
N THR A 49 -32.49 3.94 3.09
CA THR A 49 -33.60 4.22 2.20
C THR A 49 -34.36 2.91 1.95
N SER A 50 -35.67 2.94 2.19
CA SER A 50 -36.53 1.79 1.96
C SER A 50 -36.64 1.49 0.46
N ILE A 51 -36.43 0.21 0.10
CA ILE A 51 -36.56 -0.31 -1.27
C ILE A 51 -37.58 -1.44 -1.25
N THR A 52 -38.44 -1.48 -2.26
CA THR A 52 -39.42 -2.54 -2.44
C THR A 52 -38.83 -3.63 -3.33
N THR A 53 -38.90 -4.89 -2.87
CA THR A 53 -38.49 -6.07 -3.62
C THR A 53 -39.62 -7.09 -3.67
N CYS A 54 -39.61 -7.95 -4.68
CA CYS A 54 -40.56 -9.07 -4.79
C CYS A 54 -39.91 -10.32 -4.21
N ASP A 55 -40.58 -10.94 -3.24
CA ASP A 55 -40.25 -12.24 -2.68
C ASP A 55 -41.32 -13.24 -3.11
N ASP A 56 -40.93 -14.43 -3.58
CA ASP A 56 -41.85 -15.41 -4.14
C ASP A 56 -42.85 -15.97 -3.11
N ILE A 57 -42.57 -15.81 -1.80
CA ILE A 57 -43.40 -16.31 -0.69
C ILE A 57 -44.18 -15.15 -0.05
N LEU A 58 -43.49 -14.05 0.24
CA LEU A 58 -44.03 -12.90 0.98
C LEU A 58 -44.65 -11.83 0.07
N GLY A 59 -44.50 -11.95 -1.25
CA GLY A 59 -44.98 -10.98 -2.22
C GLY A 59 -44.13 -9.72 -2.23
N VAL A 60 -44.77 -8.56 -2.29
CA VAL A 60 -44.08 -7.26 -2.36
C VAL A 60 -43.68 -6.84 -0.95
N VAL A 61 -42.38 -6.88 -0.64
CA VAL A 61 -41.83 -6.54 0.67
C VAL A 61 -40.91 -5.32 0.60
N SER A 62 -40.92 -4.51 1.67
CA SER A 62 -40.08 -3.33 1.81
C SER A 62 -38.91 -3.65 2.73
N ILE A 63 -37.68 -3.44 2.25
CA ILE A 63 -36.45 -3.68 3.00
C ILE A 63 -35.64 -2.40 3.15
N SER A 64 -35.05 -2.20 4.32
CA SER A 64 -34.13 -1.09 4.63
C SER A 64 -33.08 -1.54 5.64
N TYR A 65 -31.92 -0.90 5.64
CA TYR A 65 -30.89 -1.20 6.62
C TYR A 65 -31.14 -0.44 7.94
N PRO A 66 -31.11 -1.10 9.12
CA PRO A 66 -31.38 -0.44 10.40
C PRO A 66 -30.41 0.71 10.70
N VAL A 67 -30.95 1.90 11.00
CA VAL A 67 -30.17 3.13 11.27
C VAL A 67 -29.11 2.92 12.35
N ASP A 68 -29.46 2.29 13.47
CA ASP A 68 -28.55 2.12 14.61
C ASP A 68 -27.27 1.36 14.21
N LYS A 69 -27.42 0.31 13.41
CA LYS A 69 -26.29 -0.46 12.88
C LYS A 69 -25.51 0.34 11.83
N LEU A 70 -26.22 1.14 11.03
CA LEU A 70 -25.62 1.89 9.93
C LEU A 70 -24.69 2.97 10.46
N VAL A 71 -25.10 3.66 11.52
CA VAL A 71 -24.30 4.70 12.19
C VAL A 71 -22.99 4.14 12.71
N ILE A 72 -23.03 2.98 13.37
CA ILE A 72 -21.81 2.30 13.85
C ILE A 72 -20.91 1.98 12.67
N TRP A 73 -21.46 1.36 11.62
CA TRP A 73 -20.67 0.93 10.47
C TRP A 73 -20.05 2.10 9.70
N ILE A 74 -20.78 3.18 9.47
CA ILE A 74 -20.26 4.41 8.85
C ILE A 74 -19.13 5.00 9.70
N THR A 75 -19.31 5.03 11.03
CA THR A 75 -18.31 5.58 11.97
C THR A 75 -17.02 4.77 11.93
N ASP A 76 -17.11 3.45 12.02
CA ASP A 76 -15.96 2.55 11.94
C ASP A 76 -15.25 2.68 10.59
N THR A 77 -16.02 2.75 9.49
CA THR A 77 -15.46 2.90 8.14
C THR A 77 -14.71 4.22 7.98
N LYS A 78 -15.25 5.32 8.54
CA LYS A 78 -14.56 6.63 8.57
C LYS A 78 -13.30 6.59 9.40
N ASN A 79 -13.32 5.97 10.58
CA ASN A 79 -12.16 5.83 11.44
C ASN A 79 -11.05 5.01 10.76
N ASN A 80 -11.43 3.91 10.10
CA ASN A 80 -10.49 3.09 9.33
C ASN A 80 -9.87 3.85 8.16
N LEU A 81 -10.68 4.66 7.45
CA LEU A 81 -10.16 5.53 6.39
C LEU A 81 -9.18 6.58 6.93
N GLN A 82 -9.45 7.16 8.10
CA GLN A 82 -8.54 8.12 8.71
C GLN A 82 -7.21 7.47 9.08
N ARG A 83 -7.24 6.31 9.76
CA ARG A 83 -6.02 5.54 10.07
C ARG A 83 -5.23 5.22 8.81
N PHE A 84 -5.90 4.77 7.74
CA PHE A 84 -5.24 4.51 6.47
C PHE A 84 -4.55 5.75 5.88
N LYS A 85 -5.16 6.94 5.99
CA LYS A 85 -4.54 8.20 5.55
C LYS A 85 -3.31 8.56 6.36
N ASP A 86 -3.39 8.39 7.68
CA ASP A 86 -2.29 8.70 8.59
C ASP A 86 -1.09 7.77 8.30
N ASP A 87 -1.34 6.45 8.21
CA ASP A 87 -0.33 5.46 7.83
C ASP A 87 0.27 5.74 6.45
N SER A 88 -0.57 6.11 5.48
CA SER A 88 -0.11 6.44 4.12
C SER A 88 0.77 7.68 4.09
N THR A 89 0.48 8.67 4.94
CA THR A 89 1.30 9.90 5.04
C THR A 89 2.70 9.56 5.52
N ILE A 90 2.81 8.76 6.59
CA ILE A 90 4.10 8.29 7.12
C ILE A 90 4.89 7.54 6.05
N ASN A 91 4.25 6.61 5.33
CA ASN A 91 4.92 5.85 4.28
C ASN A 91 5.41 6.75 3.14
N LEU A 92 4.60 7.73 2.72
CA LEU A 92 4.99 8.67 1.66
C LEU A 92 6.11 9.60 2.10
N ASP A 93 6.16 9.99 3.37
CA ASP A 93 7.24 10.81 3.89
C ASP A 93 8.55 10.02 3.98
N ASN A 94 8.50 8.75 4.39
CA ASN A 94 9.65 7.84 4.32
C ASN A 94 10.16 7.69 2.87
N LEU A 95 9.25 7.54 1.91
CA LEU A 95 9.62 7.48 0.49
C LEU A 95 10.29 8.77 0.02
N LYS A 96 9.73 9.94 0.36
CA LYS A 96 10.34 11.23 0.00
C LYS A 96 11.74 11.33 0.59
N GLN A 97 11.93 10.92 1.85
CA GLN A 97 13.22 10.91 2.50
C GLN A 97 14.22 10.02 1.76
N VAL A 98 13.86 8.78 1.40
CA VAL A 98 14.72 7.92 0.58
C VAL A 98 15.04 8.60 -0.75
N LEU A 99 14.04 9.14 -1.45
CA LEU A 99 14.24 9.73 -2.77
C LEU A 99 15.17 10.95 -2.77
N THR A 100 15.37 11.65 -1.64
CA THR A 100 16.32 12.75 -1.56
C THR A 100 17.78 12.34 -1.82
N THR A 101 18.13 11.07 -1.61
CA THR A 101 19.48 10.56 -1.90
C THR A 101 19.67 10.13 -3.35
N TYR A 102 18.60 10.14 -4.15
CA TYR A 102 18.58 9.71 -5.54
C TYR A 102 18.71 10.93 -6.47
N THR A 103 19.30 10.73 -7.63
CA THR A 103 19.40 11.77 -8.66
C THR A 103 18.02 12.11 -9.24
N GLN A 104 17.88 13.29 -9.85
CA GLN A 104 16.59 13.71 -10.43
C GLN A 104 16.09 12.77 -11.53
N ASP A 105 16.99 12.19 -12.33
CA ASP A 105 16.62 11.20 -13.36
C ASP A 105 16.08 9.92 -12.72
N GLU A 106 16.77 9.39 -11.71
CA GLU A 106 16.33 8.20 -10.96
C GLU A 106 14.97 8.44 -10.28
N GLN A 107 14.74 9.63 -9.70
CA GLN A 107 13.45 9.99 -9.13
C GLN A 107 12.33 9.94 -10.18
N GLN A 108 12.58 10.47 -11.38
CA GLN A 108 11.60 10.39 -12.48
C GLN A 108 11.33 8.95 -12.90
N GLN A 109 12.35 8.09 -12.96
CA GLN A 109 12.19 6.67 -13.27
C GLN A 109 11.34 5.95 -12.22
N VAL A 110 11.56 6.23 -10.92
CA VAL A 110 10.73 5.66 -9.83
C VAL A 110 9.28 6.12 -9.96
N VAL A 111 9.04 7.40 -10.23
CA VAL A 111 7.68 7.92 -10.42
C VAL A 111 7.00 7.23 -11.61
N ARG A 112 7.70 7.07 -12.75
CA ARG A 112 7.17 6.35 -13.92
C ARG A 112 6.85 4.89 -13.60
N TYR A 113 7.73 4.20 -12.88
CA TYR A 113 7.51 2.83 -12.41
C TYR A 113 6.23 2.74 -11.57
N MET A 114 6.07 3.62 -10.57
CA MET A 114 4.88 3.66 -9.71
C MET A 114 3.60 3.97 -10.49
N GLN A 115 3.65 4.92 -11.42
CA GLN A 115 2.51 5.29 -12.27
C GLN A 115 2.07 4.15 -13.19
N SER A 116 3.03 3.34 -13.65
CA SER A 116 2.81 2.17 -14.51
C SER A 116 2.38 0.92 -13.76
N HIS A 117 2.22 0.99 -12.42
CA HIS A 117 1.95 -0.15 -11.54
C HIS A 117 2.94 -1.31 -11.75
N GLY A 118 4.21 -0.98 -11.90
CA GLY A 118 5.28 -1.97 -12.01
C GLY A 118 5.56 -2.51 -13.41
N ARG A 119 4.87 -2.00 -14.45
CA ARG A 119 5.08 -2.45 -15.84
C ARG A 119 6.42 -2.01 -16.43
N ILE A 120 6.89 -0.81 -16.09
CA ILE A 120 8.17 -0.26 -16.59
C ILE A 120 9.21 -0.35 -15.47
N LYS A 121 9.99 -1.43 -15.45
CA LYS A 121 10.92 -1.75 -14.34
C LYS A 121 12.39 -1.58 -14.73
N PRO A 122 13.06 -0.50 -14.29
CA PRO A 122 14.51 -0.48 -14.22
C PRO A 122 14.95 -1.37 -13.04
N HIS A 123 15.38 -2.61 -13.34
CA HIS A 123 15.53 -3.68 -12.35
C HIS A 123 16.45 -3.28 -11.17
N GLU A 124 17.63 -2.73 -11.46
CA GLU A 124 18.63 -2.36 -10.45
C GLU A 124 18.15 -1.21 -9.54
N LEU A 125 17.49 -0.20 -10.12
CA LEU A 125 17.01 0.97 -9.38
C LEU A 125 15.90 0.61 -8.39
N ILE A 126 14.96 -0.23 -8.83
CA ILE A 126 13.82 -0.64 -8.00
C ILE A 126 14.28 -1.58 -6.88
N GLU A 127 15.24 -2.47 -7.13
CA GLU A 127 15.81 -3.31 -6.07
C GLU A 127 16.55 -2.48 -5.02
N ARG A 128 17.34 -1.47 -5.43
CA ARG A 128 17.99 -0.54 -4.51
C ARG A 128 16.97 0.21 -3.64
N LEU A 129 15.91 0.72 -4.28
CA LEU A 129 14.80 1.40 -3.59
C LEU A 129 14.12 0.49 -2.55
N GLN A 130 13.89 -0.79 -2.87
CA GLN A 130 13.28 -1.74 -1.95
C GLN A 130 14.14 -2.01 -0.70
N VAL A 131 15.46 -2.05 -0.85
CA VAL A 131 16.40 -2.21 0.27
C VAL A 131 16.49 -0.94 1.11
N ASP A 132 16.57 0.24 0.47
CA ASP A 132 16.68 1.51 1.17
C ASP A 132 15.42 1.83 1.98
N LEU A 133 14.22 1.56 1.42
CA LEU A 133 12.97 1.68 2.16
C LEU A 133 12.91 0.70 3.34
N TYR A 134 13.44 -0.52 3.16
CA TYR A 134 13.52 -1.49 4.25
C TYR A 134 14.43 -0.99 5.37
N ASN A 135 15.58 -0.40 5.02
CA ASN A 135 16.55 0.13 5.98
C ASN A 135 16.00 1.32 6.76
N ILE A 136 15.31 2.28 6.12
CA ILE A 136 14.67 3.40 6.83
C ILE A 136 13.62 2.89 7.84
N ASN A 137 12.78 1.95 7.44
CA ASN A 137 11.76 1.40 8.35
C ASN A 137 12.35 0.64 9.56
N HIS A 138 13.61 0.20 9.47
CA HIS A 138 14.32 -0.53 10.55
C HIS A 138 15.42 0.30 11.21
N ASN A 139 15.46 1.63 11.02
CA ASN A 139 16.50 2.53 11.53
C ASN A 139 17.94 2.10 11.18
N LYS A 140 18.14 1.48 10.00
CA LYS A 140 19.46 1.11 9.48
C LYS A 140 20.00 2.20 8.54
N PRO A 141 21.33 2.39 8.45
CA PRO A 141 21.91 3.36 7.53
C PRO A 141 21.57 3.02 6.07
N LEU A 142 21.31 4.05 5.26
CA LEU A 142 21.07 3.93 3.83
C LEU A 142 22.31 3.38 3.12
N THR A 143 22.12 2.44 2.21
CA THR A 143 23.22 1.79 1.49
C THR A 143 23.71 2.75 0.40
N GLN A 144 24.85 3.41 0.61
CA GLN A 144 25.49 4.16 -0.47
C GLN A 144 25.95 3.16 -1.54
N ALA A 145 25.77 3.51 -2.81
CA ALA A 145 26.25 2.71 -3.93
C ALA A 145 27.77 2.56 -3.83
N ASP A 146 28.25 1.37 -3.46
CA ASP A 146 29.63 1.00 -3.69
C ASP A 146 29.87 1.05 -5.19
N LYS A 147 30.63 2.07 -5.63
CA LYS A 147 31.16 2.12 -6.99
C LYS A 147 31.95 0.83 -7.20
N PRO A 148 31.70 0.03 -8.26
CA PRO A 148 32.56 -1.09 -8.56
C PRO A 148 33.97 -0.54 -8.82
N GLN A 149 34.88 -0.77 -7.88
CA GLN A 149 36.30 -0.58 -8.10
C GLN A 149 36.72 -1.63 -9.12
N TYR A 150 36.73 -1.26 -10.41
CA TYR A 150 37.50 -1.98 -11.39
C TYR A 150 38.98 -1.84 -11.01
N ALA A 151 39.48 -2.81 -10.24
CA ALA A 151 40.90 -3.01 -10.09
C ALA A 151 41.45 -3.40 -11.47
N MET A 152 42.14 -2.47 -12.12
CA MET A 152 43.02 -2.80 -13.24
C MET A 152 44.12 -3.71 -12.69
N VAL A 153 44.09 -4.98 -13.08
CA VAL A 153 45.25 -5.87 -12.95
C VAL A 153 46.15 -5.53 -14.11
N VAL A 154 47.30 -4.92 -13.79
CA VAL A 154 48.46 -4.72 -14.68
C VAL A 154 49.19 -6.06 -14.85
#